data_AF-A0A2Z3GWE7-F1
#
_entry.id   AF-A0A2Z3GWE7-F1
#
_cell.length_a   1.000
_cell.length_b   1.000
_cell.length_c   1.000
_cell.angle_alpha   90.00
_cell.angle_beta   90.00
_cell.angle_gamma   90.00
#
_symmetry.space_group_name_H-M   'P 1'
#
loop_
_entity.id
_entity.type
_entity.pdbx_description
1 polymer ?
#
loop_
_entity_poly.entity_id
_entity_poly.type
_entity_poly.pdbx_seq_one_letter_code
_entity_poly.pdbx_strand_id
1 'polypeptide(L)'
;MSDARQILADPVTKHMRTDPTRIESGASVAQALDYIRDHEIGGRVVYFYVVDGDGRLVGVVPTRRLLRARPEAPVLQVMISPVVAVPHTASVLDACEFFTLHKLLAFPVIDADGKLIGLVDVDLYTDELADLERRQEGQDLFELVGVHLTEAEQRRALYAARKRFPWLMCNVIGGMIAALIADAYADVSTLILVAPFIALVTGMAEGVAIQSVSLALQTMHGRRPTWGALGRRVGREVLVGLLLGAFCGLIVGLVALLWKGSARAGLSLCVGIAGGVAASAAVGLALPFLLRMARRDPQVASGPVALAAADMVTLLLYFNLGRWLLV
;
A
#
# COMPACT_ATOMS: atom_id res chain seq x y z
N MET A 1 -16.03 2.93 6.34
CA MET A 1 -15.32 3.61 5.22
C MET A 1 -15.67 5.09 5.11
N SER A 2 -16.93 5.53 5.34
CA SER A 2 -17.30 6.96 5.25
C SER A 2 -16.63 7.82 6.32
N ASP A 3 -16.73 7.46 7.60
CA ASP A 3 -16.40 8.38 8.68
C ASP A 3 -14.90 8.70 8.78
N ALA A 4 -14.01 7.72 8.67
CA ALA A 4 -12.57 7.97 8.85
C ALA A 4 -11.90 8.73 7.68
N ARG A 5 -12.35 8.53 6.43
CA ARG A 5 -11.91 9.37 5.29
C ARG A 5 -12.51 10.76 5.36
N GLN A 6 -13.70 10.89 5.93
CA GLN A 6 -14.36 12.18 6.12
C GLN A 6 -13.64 13.02 7.18
N ILE A 7 -13.16 12.39 8.25
CA ILE A 7 -12.36 13.04 9.30
C ILE A 7 -11.01 13.53 8.75
N LEU A 8 -10.30 12.74 7.95
CA LEU A 8 -9.03 13.18 7.33
C LEU A 8 -9.19 14.44 6.45
N ALA A 9 -10.35 14.60 5.82
CA ALA A 9 -10.68 15.75 4.99
C ALA A 9 -11.28 16.91 5.80
N ASP A 10 -11.58 16.71 7.09
CA ASP A 10 -12.09 17.79 7.93
C ASP A 10 -11.00 18.84 8.19
N PRO A 11 -11.39 20.11 8.39
CA PRO A 11 -10.47 21.14 8.85
C PRO A 11 -9.86 20.74 10.20
N VAL A 12 -8.56 20.97 10.34
CA VAL A 12 -7.81 20.69 11.58
C VAL A 12 -8.43 21.37 12.81
N THR A 13 -9.12 22.49 12.60
CA THR A 13 -9.77 23.28 13.66
C THR A 13 -10.92 22.57 14.37
N LYS A 14 -11.52 21.53 13.76
CA LYS A 14 -12.54 20.72 14.43
C LYS A 14 -11.96 19.72 15.43
N HIS A 15 -10.69 19.35 15.24
CA HIS A 15 -10.01 18.28 15.97
C HIS A 15 -8.83 18.82 16.80
N MET A 16 -8.57 20.13 16.75
CA MET A 16 -7.56 20.78 17.56
C MET A 16 -8.05 21.01 18.99
N ARG A 17 -7.09 21.05 19.91
CA ARG A 17 -7.32 21.54 21.27
C ARG A 17 -7.16 23.06 21.31
N THR A 18 -8.05 23.73 22.04
CA THR A 18 -8.14 25.20 22.10
C THR A 18 -7.43 25.81 23.30
N ASP A 19 -6.76 25.00 24.11
CA ASP A 19 -6.08 25.36 25.37
C ASP A 19 -4.54 25.26 25.31
N PRO A 20 -3.84 25.82 24.30
CA PRO A 20 -2.38 25.80 24.30
C PRO A 20 -1.83 26.67 25.43
N THR A 21 -0.79 26.19 26.12
CA THR A 21 -0.07 26.98 27.12
C THR A 21 0.73 28.10 26.44
N ARG A 22 0.36 29.35 26.71
CA ARG A 22 0.94 30.55 26.09
C ARG A 22 1.81 31.29 27.09
N ILE A 23 3.00 31.71 26.66
CA ILE A 23 3.91 32.56 27.44
C ILE A 23 4.10 33.87 26.68
N GLU A 24 3.96 34.99 27.38
CA GLU A 24 4.21 36.31 26.81
C GLU A 24 5.70 36.48 26.48
N SER A 25 6.00 37.00 25.28
CA SER A 25 7.38 37.28 24.83
C SER A 25 8.14 38.25 25.73
N GLY A 26 7.44 39.16 26.42
CA GLY A 26 8.03 40.07 27.40
C GLY A 26 8.37 39.45 28.75
N ALA A 27 7.99 38.19 29.00
CA ALA A 27 8.19 37.55 30.29
C ALA A 27 9.63 37.11 30.53
N SER A 28 10.03 37.12 31.80
CA SER A 28 11.23 36.41 32.29
C SER A 28 10.94 34.93 32.52
N VAL A 29 11.99 34.12 32.60
CA VAL A 29 11.88 32.69 32.93
C VAL A 29 11.16 32.46 34.27
N ALA A 30 11.41 33.31 35.27
CA ALA A 30 10.71 33.25 36.55
C ALA A 30 9.19 33.42 36.39
N GLN A 31 8.78 34.49 35.71
CA GLN A 31 7.37 34.80 35.46
C GLN A 31 6.69 33.69 34.63
N ALA A 32 7.39 33.13 33.65
CA ALA A 32 6.90 32.00 32.87
C ALA A 32 6.69 30.75 33.74
N LEU A 33 7.63 30.43 34.63
CA LEU A 33 7.52 29.28 35.54
C LEU A 33 6.41 29.47 36.57
N ASP A 34 6.23 30.67 37.11
CA ASP A 34 5.14 30.97 38.04
C ASP A 34 3.78 30.89 37.33
N TYR A 35 3.68 31.43 36.11
CA TYR A 35 2.48 31.26 35.27
C TYR A 35 2.14 29.78 35.07
N ILE A 36 3.13 28.94 34.75
CA ILE A 36 2.94 27.50 34.56
C ILE A 36 2.52 26.79 35.85
N ARG A 37 2.97 27.23 37.03
CA ARG A 37 2.58 26.64 38.32
C ARG A 37 1.14 26.95 38.70
N ASP A 38 0.67 28.14 38.34
CA ASP A 38 -0.66 28.64 38.72
C ASP A 38 -1.76 28.19 37.75
N HIS A 39 -1.41 27.54 36.64
CA HIS A 39 -2.36 27.08 35.62
C HIS A 39 -2.30 25.55 35.45
N GLU A 40 -3.46 24.92 35.32
CA GLU A 40 -3.53 23.50 34.95
C GLU A 40 -3.02 23.31 33.51
N ILE A 41 -1.94 22.55 33.35
CA ILE A 41 -1.43 22.18 32.04
C ILE A 41 -2.26 21.00 31.51
N GLY A 42 -3.10 21.25 30.52
CA GLY A 42 -3.92 20.23 29.90
C GLY A 42 -3.14 19.31 28.94
N GLY A 43 -3.45 18.01 28.98
CA GLY A 43 -3.04 17.02 27.98
C GLY A 43 -1.70 16.31 28.23
N ARG A 44 -1.43 15.28 27.43
CA ARG A 44 -0.26 14.39 27.58
C ARG A 44 1.04 15.00 27.04
N VAL A 45 0.93 15.84 26.01
CA VAL A 45 2.06 16.51 25.36
C VAL A 45 2.06 17.99 25.72
N VAL A 46 3.15 18.46 26.31
CA VAL A 46 3.27 19.85 26.78
C VAL A 46 4.37 20.58 26.01
N TYR A 47 3.97 21.56 25.21
CA TYR A 47 4.85 22.57 24.63
C TYR A 47 4.43 23.96 25.08
N PHE A 48 5.42 24.80 25.37
CA PHE A 48 5.18 26.17 25.78
C PHE A 48 5.40 27.11 24.60
N TYR A 49 4.31 27.65 24.06
CA TYR A 49 4.37 28.55 22.92
C TYR A 49 4.53 29.98 23.39
N VAL A 50 5.43 30.73 22.75
CA VAL A 50 5.68 32.13 23.04
C VAL A 50 4.88 32.97 22.06
N VAL A 51 4.12 33.93 22.59
CA VAL A 51 3.29 34.85 21.80
C VAL A 51 3.72 36.31 22.01
N ASP A 52 3.50 37.16 21.01
CA ASP A 52 3.61 38.61 21.15
C ASP A 52 2.32 39.24 21.74
N GLY A 53 2.35 40.56 21.96
CA GLY A 53 1.21 41.30 22.53
C GLY A 53 -0.05 41.30 21.64
N ASP A 54 0.06 40.92 20.36
CA ASP A 54 -1.07 40.75 19.45
C ASP A 54 -1.56 39.29 19.38
N GLY A 55 -0.92 38.39 20.14
CA GLY A 55 -1.23 36.95 20.21
C GLY A 55 -0.59 36.12 19.09
N ARG A 56 0.36 36.68 18.34
CA ARG A 56 1.06 35.97 17.25
C ARG A 56 2.12 35.04 17.79
N LEU A 57 2.24 33.87 17.17
CA LEU A 57 3.23 32.86 17.54
C LEU A 57 4.63 33.33 17.14
N VAL A 58 5.52 33.53 18.12
CA VAL A 58 6.90 34.00 17.89
C VAL A 58 7.97 32.95 18.21
N GLY A 59 7.64 31.95 19.03
CA GLY A 59 8.60 30.93 19.46
C GLY A 59 7.98 29.75 20.21
N VAL A 60 8.80 28.75 20.51
CA VAL A 60 8.46 27.65 21.43
C VAL A 60 9.61 27.44 22.40
N VAL A 61 9.31 27.24 23.68
CA VAL A 61 10.32 26.97 24.71
C VAL A 61 10.27 25.50 25.09
N PRO A 62 11.36 24.73 24.87
CA PRO A 62 11.46 23.38 25.42
C PRO A 62 11.50 23.44 26.95
N THR A 63 10.72 22.58 27.61
CA THR A 63 10.68 22.46 29.08
C THR A 63 12.07 22.38 29.71
N ARG A 64 12.97 21.60 29.11
CA ARG A 64 14.36 21.44 29.57
C ARG A 64 15.17 22.74 29.53
N ARG A 65 14.92 23.63 28.56
CA ARG A 65 15.59 24.94 28.49
C ARG A 65 15.02 25.89 29.53
N LEU A 66 13.69 25.90 29.69
CA LEU A 66 13.03 26.74 30.68
C LEU A 66 13.50 26.42 32.11
N LEU A 67 13.62 25.13 32.46
CA LEU A 67 14.06 24.69 33.78
C LEU A 67 15.55 24.93 34.07
N ARG A 68 16.39 25.09 33.04
CA ARG A 68 17.85 25.29 33.21
C ARG A 68 18.29 26.75 33.08
N ALA A 69 17.41 27.62 32.57
CA ALA A 69 17.73 29.01 32.36
C ALA A 69 17.75 29.79 33.68
N ARG A 70 18.46 30.92 33.69
CA ARG A 70 18.46 31.82 34.84
C ARG A 70 17.07 32.46 34.99
N PRO A 71 16.52 32.58 36.21
CA PRO A 71 15.17 33.11 36.42
C PRO A 71 14.96 34.51 35.83
N GLU A 72 15.99 35.35 35.82
CA GLU A 72 15.95 36.74 35.33
C GLU A 72 16.11 36.84 33.81
N ALA A 73 16.48 35.76 33.13
CA ALA A 73 16.67 35.77 31.68
C ALA A 73 15.31 35.96 30.97
N PRO A 74 15.25 36.73 29.88
CA PRO A 74 14.03 36.88 29.09
C PRO A 74 13.71 35.58 28.33
N VAL A 75 12.43 35.24 28.22
CA VAL A 75 11.96 34.04 27.51
C VAL A 75 12.43 34.01 26.04
N LEU A 76 12.53 35.19 25.41
CA LEU A 76 13.07 35.36 24.06
C LEU A 76 14.49 34.81 23.86
N GLN A 77 15.32 34.73 24.90
CA GLN A 77 16.67 34.18 24.81
C GLN A 77 16.71 32.64 24.86
N VAL A 78 15.66 32.01 25.40
CA VAL A 78 15.64 30.56 25.63
C VAL A 78 14.71 29.83 24.65
N MET A 79 13.84 30.56 23.96
CA MET A 79 12.94 30.03 22.94
C MET A 79 13.68 29.54 21.69
N ILE A 80 12.96 28.77 20.87
CA ILE A 80 13.34 28.34 19.53
C ILE A 80 12.41 29.02 18.53
N SER A 81 13.00 29.63 17.50
CA SER A 81 12.31 30.29 16.39
C SER A 81 13.11 30.06 15.10
N PRO A 82 12.47 29.84 13.93
CA PRO A 82 11.02 29.79 13.70
C PRO A 82 10.37 28.49 14.22
N VAL A 83 9.07 28.55 14.54
CA VAL A 83 8.27 27.39 14.94
C VAL A 83 7.57 26.81 13.71
N VAL A 84 7.59 25.49 13.58
CA VAL A 84 6.76 24.82 12.58
C VAL A 84 5.31 24.84 13.09
N ALA A 85 4.43 25.51 12.35
CA ALA A 85 3.03 25.69 12.70
C ALA A 85 2.10 25.16 11.59
N VAL A 86 0.93 24.66 11.99
CA VAL A 86 -0.11 24.17 11.08
C VAL A 86 -1.10 25.31 10.80
N PRO A 87 -1.38 25.66 9.53
CA PRO A 87 -2.40 26.66 9.20
C PRO A 87 -3.80 26.18 9.60
N HIS A 88 -4.68 27.10 10.03
CA HIS A 88 -6.08 26.78 10.35
C HIS A 88 -6.89 26.22 9.16
N THR A 89 -6.44 26.48 7.93
CA THR A 89 -7.04 25.96 6.69
C THR A 89 -6.58 24.54 6.35
N ALA A 90 -5.60 24.00 7.08
CA ALA A 90 -5.08 22.66 6.84
C ALA A 90 -6.14 21.60 7.19
N SER A 91 -6.12 20.50 6.45
CA SER A 91 -6.90 19.31 6.78
C SER A 91 -6.21 18.50 7.88
N VAL A 92 -6.94 17.57 8.49
CA VAL A 92 -6.34 16.60 9.42
C VAL A 92 -5.25 15.77 8.73
N LEU A 93 -5.42 15.44 7.45
CA LEU A 93 -4.40 14.76 6.65
C LEU A 93 -3.10 15.58 6.56
N ASP A 94 -3.21 16.88 6.28
CA ASP A 94 -2.03 17.75 6.21
C ASP A 94 -1.33 17.82 7.58
N ALA A 95 -2.08 17.93 8.67
CA ALA A 95 -1.52 17.91 10.03
C ALA A 95 -0.79 16.59 10.32
N CYS A 96 -1.32 15.47 9.84
CA CYS A 96 -0.68 14.16 9.95
C CYS A 96 0.65 14.06 9.18
N GLU A 97 0.74 14.67 8.00
CA GLU A 97 2.00 14.76 7.25
C GLU A 97 3.06 15.53 8.05
N PHE A 98 2.67 16.58 8.79
CA PHE A 98 3.59 17.33 9.65
C PHE A 98 4.19 16.46 10.77
N PHE A 99 3.39 15.59 11.41
CA PHE A 99 3.90 14.62 12.40
C PHE A 99 4.95 13.68 11.79
N THR A 100 4.72 13.21 10.57
CA THR A 100 5.66 12.33 9.85
C THR A 100 6.96 13.05 9.47
N LEU A 101 6.85 14.28 8.96
CA LEU A 101 7.96 15.07 8.45
C LEU A 101 8.86 15.63 9.56
N HIS A 102 8.25 16.18 10.62
CA HIS A 102 8.99 16.92 11.64
C HIS A 102 9.20 16.14 12.95
N LYS A 103 8.51 15.00 13.13
CA LYS A 103 8.67 14.10 14.30
C LYS A 103 8.50 14.81 15.65
N LEU A 104 7.64 15.83 15.70
CA LEU A 104 7.24 16.52 16.93
C LEU A 104 5.98 15.85 17.49
N LEU A 105 5.75 15.99 18.80
CA LEU A 105 4.59 15.39 19.46
C LEU A 105 3.33 16.27 19.45
N ALA A 106 3.48 17.53 19.04
CA ALA A 106 2.39 18.48 18.85
C ALA A 106 2.84 19.65 17.97
N PHE A 107 1.88 20.28 17.30
CA PHE A 107 2.08 21.48 16.50
C PHE A 107 1.07 22.57 16.91
N PRO A 108 1.50 23.84 16.95
CA PRO A 108 0.59 24.95 17.12
C PRO A 108 -0.23 25.17 15.84
N VAL A 109 -1.52 25.48 16.01
CA VAL A 109 -2.42 25.88 14.91
C VAL A 109 -2.54 27.39 14.88
N ILE A 110 -2.30 28.00 13.71
CA ILE A 110 -2.31 29.46 13.52
C ILE A 110 -3.37 29.93 12.53
N ASP A 111 -3.93 31.12 12.77
CA ASP A 111 -4.84 31.78 11.83
C ASP A 111 -4.09 32.48 10.67
N ALA A 112 -4.83 33.19 9.82
CA ALA A 112 -4.26 33.93 8.68
C ALA A 112 -3.34 35.09 9.10
N ASP A 113 -3.51 35.63 10.31
CA ASP A 113 -2.71 36.73 10.87
C ASP A 113 -1.52 36.24 11.71
N GLY A 114 -1.30 34.92 11.77
CA GLY A 114 -0.25 34.27 12.52
C GLY A 114 -0.55 34.12 14.02
N LYS A 115 -1.80 34.34 14.45
CA LYS A 115 -2.21 34.19 15.85
C LYS A 115 -2.36 32.73 16.21
N LEU A 116 -1.90 32.38 17.41
CA LEU A 116 -2.06 31.04 17.96
C LEU A 116 -3.51 30.82 18.38
N ILE A 117 -4.22 29.91 17.68
CA ILE A 117 -5.63 29.60 17.95
C ILE A 117 -5.83 28.24 18.63
N GLY A 118 -4.87 27.33 18.53
CA GLY A 118 -4.96 26.01 19.14
C GLY A 118 -3.68 25.19 18.98
N LEU A 119 -3.77 23.90 19.28
CA LEU A 119 -2.71 22.92 19.04
C LEU A 119 -3.30 21.58 18.59
N VAL A 120 -2.52 20.84 17.81
CA VAL A 120 -2.78 19.43 17.51
C VAL A 120 -1.67 18.58 18.11
N ASP A 121 -2.01 17.48 18.76
CA ASP A 121 -1.06 16.56 19.39
C ASP A 121 -1.04 15.19 18.68
N VAL A 122 -0.06 14.37 19.06
CA VAL A 122 0.16 13.05 18.45
C VAL A 122 -0.98 12.06 18.74
N ASP A 123 -1.86 12.33 19.71
CA ASP A 123 -3.01 11.46 19.97
C ASP A 123 -3.97 11.52 18.77
N LEU A 124 -4.19 12.70 18.17
CA LEU A 124 -4.94 12.85 16.91
C LEU A 124 -4.33 12.01 15.77
N TYR A 125 -3.00 11.99 15.67
CA TYR A 125 -2.29 11.17 14.69
C TYR A 125 -2.46 9.67 14.97
N THR A 126 -2.29 9.26 16.23
CA THR A 126 -2.20 7.84 16.59
C THR A 126 -3.56 7.15 16.57
N ASP A 127 -4.61 7.81 17.03
CA ASP A 127 -5.95 7.23 17.08
C ASP A 127 -6.62 7.18 15.69
N GLU A 128 -6.30 8.13 14.81
CA GLU A 128 -6.95 8.19 13.50
C GLU A 128 -6.14 7.48 12.41
N LEU A 129 -4.84 7.73 12.29
CA LEU A 129 -4.03 7.11 11.24
C LEU A 129 -3.67 5.66 11.52
N ALA A 130 -3.28 5.29 12.74
CA ALA A 130 -2.88 3.90 12.99
C ALA A 130 -4.06 2.93 12.78
N ASP A 131 -5.26 3.37 13.11
CA ASP A 131 -6.49 2.63 12.90
C ASP A 131 -6.91 2.59 11.43
N LEU A 132 -6.65 3.66 10.67
CA LEU A 132 -6.85 3.71 9.23
C LEU A 132 -5.86 2.82 8.48
N GLU A 133 -4.57 2.91 8.79
CA GLU A 133 -3.49 2.11 8.18
C GLU A 133 -3.75 0.62 8.41
N ARG A 134 -4.02 0.20 9.66
CA ARG A 134 -4.34 -1.21 9.97
C ARG A 134 -5.58 -1.71 9.21
N ARG A 135 -6.62 -0.87 9.09
CA ARG A 135 -7.85 -1.23 8.36
C ARG A 135 -7.62 -1.27 6.84
N GLN A 136 -6.79 -0.38 6.30
CA GLN A 136 -6.44 -0.35 4.87
C GLN A 136 -5.56 -1.54 4.49
N GLU A 137 -4.52 -1.85 5.27
CA GLU A 137 -3.69 -3.04 5.07
C GLU A 137 -4.55 -4.32 5.05
N GLY A 138 -5.53 -4.40 5.97
CA GLY A 138 -6.53 -5.46 5.97
C GLY A 138 -7.36 -5.49 4.69
N GLN A 139 -7.91 -4.35 4.26
CA GLN A 139 -8.76 -4.26 3.06
C GLN A 139 -8.01 -4.63 1.77
N ASP A 140 -6.79 -4.15 1.58
CA ASP A 140 -5.97 -4.42 0.40
C ASP A 140 -5.73 -5.93 0.17
N LEU A 141 -5.53 -6.68 1.25
CA LEU A 141 -5.37 -8.14 1.22
C LEU A 141 -6.64 -8.86 0.72
N PHE A 142 -7.82 -8.41 1.13
CA PHE A 142 -9.08 -9.01 0.70
C PHE A 142 -9.46 -8.58 -0.72
N GLU A 143 -9.17 -7.34 -1.10
CA GLU A 143 -9.41 -6.82 -2.45
C GLU A 143 -8.57 -7.57 -3.50
N LEU A 144 -7.34 -7.98 -3.16
CA LEU A 144 -6.50 -8.83 -4.01
C LEU A 144 -7.21 -10.12 -4.46
N VAL A 145 -8.09 -10.68 -3.62
CA VAL A 145 -8.86 -11.90 -3.91
C VAL A 145 -10.30 -11.58 -4.33
N GLY A 146 -10.60 -10.31 -4.64
CA GLY A 146 -11.92 -9.84 -5.07
C GLY A 146 -12.97 -9.76 -3.95
N VAL A 147 -12.54 -9.69 -2.69
CA VAL A 147 -13.43 -9.58 -1.53
C VAL A 147 -13.39 -8.16 -0.98
N HIS A 148 -14.55 -7.51 -0.90
CA HIS A 148 -14.67 -6.20 -0.23
C HIS A 148 -15.13 -6.41 1.21
N LEU A 149 -14.37 -5.89 2.18
CA LEU A 149 -14.75 -5.89 3.59
C LEU A 149 -15.74 -4.75 3.89
N THR A 150 -17.04 -5.00 3.76
CA THR A 150 -18.06 -4.25 4.52
C THR A 150 -18.56 -5.10 5.67
N GLU A 151 -18.01 -4.87 6.87
CA GLU A 151 -18.24 -5.66 8.10
C GLU A 151 -19.73 -5.79 8.47
N ALA A 152 -20.54 -4.76 8.19
CA ALA A 152 -21.96 -4.74 8.53
C ALA A 152 -22.83 -5.62 7.61
N GLU A 153 -22.40 -5.92 6.38
CA GLU A 153 -23.26 -6.50 5.34
C GLU A 153 -22.92 -7.95 4.98
N GLN A 154 -21.72 -8.43 5.31
CA GLN A 154 -21.29 -9.81 5.03
C GLN A 154 -22.00 -10.89 5.88
N ARG A 155 -22.80 -10.52 6.88
CA ARG A 155 -23.55 -11.48 7.72
C ARG A 155 -24.61 -12.28 6.95
N ARG A 156 -25.00 -11.83 5.75
CA ARG A 156 -25.96 -12.53 4.88
C ARG A 156 -25.25 -13.24 3.74
N ALA A 157 -25.35 -14.57 3.69
CA ALA A 157 -24.71 -15.41 2.65
C ALA A 157 -25.02 -14.95 1.21
N LEU A 158 -26.28 -14.60 0.93
CA LEU A 158 -26.72 -14.08 -0.38
C LEU A 158 -26.05 -12.76 -0.76
N TYR A 159 -25.80 -11.88 0.21
CA TYR A 159 -25.12 -10.61 -0.05
C TYR A 159 -23.65 -10.84 -0.40
N ALA A 160 -22.95 -11.67 0.40
CA ALA A 160 -21.57 -12.04 0.14
C ALA A 160 -21.40 -12.74 -1.23
N ALA A 161 -22.31 -13.65 -1.57
CA ALA A 161 -22.33 -14.31 -2.88
C ALA A 161 -22.48 -13.28 -4.02
N ARG A 162 -23.45 -12.35 -3.91
CA ARG A 162 -23.69 -11.32 -4.93
C ARG A 162 -22.48 -10.38 -5.13
N LYS A 163 -21.71 -10.11 -4.08
CA LYS A 163 -20.47 -9.31 -4.16
C LYS A 163 -19.31 -10.07 -4.79
N ARG A 164 -19.21 -11.38 -4.58
CA ARG A 164 -18.16 -12.24 -5.16
C ARG A 164 -18.49 -12.70 -6.59
N PHE A 165 -19.77 -12.71 -6.96
CA PHE A 165 -20.25 -13.20 -8.25
C PHE A 165 -19.58 -12.53 -9.47
N PRO A 166 -19.40 -11.19 -9.53
CA PRO A 166 -18.72 -10.57 -10.67
C PRO A 166 -17.28 -11.06 -10.86
N TRP A 167 -16.54 -11.26 -9.77
CA TRP A 167 -15.18 -11.79 -9.81
C TRP A 167 -15.14 -13.26 -10.21
N LEU A 168 -16.10 -14.06 -9.71
CA LEU A 168 -16.27 -15.43 -10.16
C LEU A 168 -16.57 -15.50 -11.66
N MET A 169 -17.40 -14.60 -12.19
CA MET A 169 -17.68 -14.53 -13.63
C MET A 169 -16.44 -14.17 -14.45
N CYS A 170 -15.55 -13.32 -13.93
CA CYS A 170 -14.25 -13.06 -14.57
C CYS A 170 -13.41 -14.34 -14.69
N ASN A 171 -13.33 -15.15 -13.63
CA ASN A 171 -12.64 -16.43 -13.65
C ASN A 171 -13.31 -17.43 -14.59
N VAL A 172 -14.65 -17.49 -14.62
CA VAL A 172 -15.40 -18.34 -15.55
C VAL A 172 -15.09 -17.98 -17.00
N ILE A 173 -15.09 -16.69 -17.34
CA ILE A 173 -14.76 -16.21 -18.69
C ILE A 173 -13.30 -16.55 -19.02
N GLY A 174 -12.37 -16.32 -18.09
CA GLY A 174 -10.96 -16.69 -18.23
C GLY A 174 -10.77 -18.18 -18.50
N GLY A 175 -11.41 -19.03 -17.69
CA GLY A 175 -11.40 -20.48 -17.84
C GLY A 175 -12.03 -20.97 -19.15
N MET A 176 -13.11 -20.33 -19.61
CA MET A 176 -13.69 -20.62 -20.93
C MET A 176 -12.71 -20.29 -22.07
N ILE A 177 -11.99 -19.17 -21.98
CA ILE A 177 -10.96 -18.83 -22.96
C ILE A 177 -9.80 -19.83 -22.92
N ALA A 178 -9.36 -20.24 -21.72
CA ALA A 178 -8.36 -21.28 -21.54
C ALA A 178 -8.79 -22.62 -22.17
N ALA A 179 -10.07 -23.00 -22.03
CA ALA A 179 -10.62 -24.19 -22.67
C ALA A 179 -10.63 -24.09 -24.20
N LEU A 180 -10.98 -22.93 -24.76
CA LEU A 180 -10.91 -22.69 -26.21
C LEU A 180 -9.46 -22.74 -26.73
N ILE A 181 -8.49 -22.24 -25.95
CA ILE A 181 -7.06 -22.39 -26.28
C ILE A 181 -6.68 -23.87 -26.27
N ALA A 182 -7.09 -24.64 -25.26
CA ALA A 182 -6.78 -26.07 -25.21
C ALA A 182 -7.38 -26.85 -26.40
N ASP A 183 -8.60 -26.50 -26.82
CA ASP A 183 -9.27 -27.09 -27.99
C ASP A 183 -8.55 -26.74 -29.32
N ALA A 184 -8.12 -25.49 -29.48
CA ALA A 184 -7.34 -25.06 -30.64
C ALA A 184 -5.95 -25.75 -30.75
N TYR A 185 -5.46 -26.32 -29.66
CA TYR A 185 -4.22 -27.10 -29.60
C TYR A 185 -4.48 -28.58 -29.32
N ALA A 186 -5.61 -29.14 -29.78
CA ALA A 186 -6.01 -30.53 -29.56
C ALA A 186 -4.95 -31.57 -29.95
N ASP A 187 -4.10 -31.28 -30.93
CA ASP A 187 -2.96 -32.11 -31.35
C ASP A 187 -1.92 -32.32 -30.25
N VAL A 188 -1.81 -31.38 -29.30
CA VAL A 188 -0.86 -31.41 -28.18
C VAL A 188 -1.56 -31.56 -26.83
N SER A 189 -2.69 -30.86 -26.64
CA SER A 189 -3.41 -30.83 -25.36
C SER A 189 -4.03 -32.18 -24.99
N THR A 190 -4.26 -33.07 -25.97
CA THR A 190 -4.75 -34.44 -25.75
C THR A 190 -3.64 -35.47 -25.58
N LEU A 191 -2.37 -35.08 -25.77
CA LEU A 191 -1.25 -36.00 -25.60
C LEU A 191 -1.16 -36.46 -24.14
N ILE A 192 -1.08 -37.78 -23.96
CA ILE A 192 -0.92 -38.45 -22.66
C ILE A 192 0.30 -37.94 -21.88
N LEU A 193 1.28 -37.36 -22.58
CA LEU A 193 2.51 -36.79 -22.05
C LEU A 193 2.34 -35.35 -21.52
N VAL A 194 1.33 -34.62 -22.00
CA VAL A 194 1.15 -33.17 -21.77
C VAL A 194 -0.10 -32.87 -20.96
N ALA A 195 -1.22 -33.51 -21.30
CA ALA A 195 -2.54 -33.26 -20.71
C ALA A 195 -2.57 -33.36 -19.17
N PRO A 196 -1.96 -34.38 -18.53
CA PRO A 196 -2.02 -34.53 -17.08
C PRO A 196 -1.29 -33.41 -16.32
N PHE A 197 -0.38 -32.69 -16.99
CA PHE A 197 0.41 -31.63 -16.37
C PHE A 197 -0.22 -30.25 -16.55
N ILE A 198 -1.28 -30.09 -17.34
CA ILE A 198 -1.90 -28.77 -17.60
C ILE A 198 -2.25 -28.06 -16.29
N ALA A 199 -2.99 -28.72 -15.40
CA ALA A 199 -3.40 -28.15 -14.11
C ALA A 199 -2.21 -27.80 -13.20
N LEU A 200 -1.11 -28.56 -13.29
CA LEU A 200 0.12 -28.28 -12.55
C LEU A 200 0.79 -27.01 -13.09
N VAL A 201 0.93 -26.89 -14.41
CA VAL A 201 1.58 -25.75 -15.06
C VAL A 201 0.79 -24.46 -14.83
N THR A 202 -0.53 -24.50 -14.99
CA THR A 202 -1.39 -23.33 -14.73
C THR A 202 -1.36 -22.94 -13.25
N GLY A 203 -1.49 -23.89 -12.32
CA GLY A 203 -1.45 -23.59 -10.88
C GLY A 203 -0.12 -22.97 -10.42
N MET A 204 1.01 -23.41 -10.97
CA MET A 204 2.30 -22.76 -10.70
C MET A 204 2.37 -21.34 -11.27
N ALA A 205 1.89 -21.15 -12.50
CA ALA A 205 1.86 -19.85 -13.14
C ALA A 205 0.98 -18.86 -12.37
N GLU A 206 -0.24 -19.27 -11.97
CA GLU A 206 -1.15 -18.49 -11.15
C GLU A 206 -0.50 -18.07 -9.80
N GLY A 207 0.19 -19.02 -9.15
CA GLY A 207 0.91 -18.75 -7.90
C GLY A 207 2.01 -17.68 -8.05
N VAL A 208 2.76 -17.70 -9.15
CA VAL A 208 3.78 -16.68 -9.42
C VAL A 208 3.16 -15.35 -9.87
N ALA A 209 2.07 -15.38 -10.63
CA ALA A 209 1.33 -14.16 -10.99
C ALA A 209 0.83 -13.43 -9.74
N ILE A 210 0.17 -14.13 -8.80
CA ILE A 210 -0.39 -13.47 -7.62
C ILE A 210 0.71 -12.91 -6.69
N GLN A 211 1.86 -13.59 -6.61
CA GLN A 211 3.05 -13.07 -5.92
C GLN A 211 3.56 -11.79 -6.58
N SER A 212 3.66 -11.80 -7.92
CA SER A 212 4.12 -10.63 -8.70
C SER A 212 3.15 -9.46 -8.58
N VAL A 213 1.83 -9.70 -8.61
CA VAL A 213 0.78 -8.68 -8.37
C VAL A 213 0.94 -8.08 -6.98
N SER A 214 1.10 -8.92 -5.96
CA SER A 214 1.23 -8.48 -4.55
C SER A 214 2.44 -7.57 -4.37
N LEU A 215 3.59 -7.95 -4.92
CA LEU A 215 4.81 -7.13 -4.90
C LEU A 215 4.66 -5.83 -5.71
N ALA A 216 3.93 -5.88 -6.84
CA ALA A 216 3.66 -4.69 -7.65
C ALA A 216 2.85 -3.67 -6.84
N LEU A 217 1.77 -4.11 -6.18
CA LEU A 217 0.90 -3.25 -5.37
C LEU A 217 1.65 -2.62 -4.19
N GLN A 218 2.43 -3.40 -3.45
CA GLN A 218 3.22 -2.87 -2.31
C GLN A 218 4.25 -1.82 -2.74
N THR A 219 4.86 -1.98 -3.91
CA THR A 219 5.90 -1.07 -4.41
C THR A 219 5.34 0.16 -5.15
N MET A 220 4.02 0.34 -5.17
CA MET A 220 3.34 1.43 -5.88
C MET A 220 3.08 2.70 -5.06
N HIS A 221 3.52 2.78 -3.80
CA HIS A 221 3.30 3.98 -2.98
C HIS A 221 4.11 5.21 -3.46
N GLY A 222 3.44 6.38 -3.52
CA GLY A 222 4.05 7.71 -3.56
C GLY A 222 4.64 8.26 -4.88
N ARG A 223 4.77 7.47 -5.97
CA ARG A 223 5.35 7.97 -7.25
C ARG A 223 4.55 7.56 -8.48
N ARG A 224 4.43 8.46 -9.46
CA ARG A 224 3.77 8.17 -10.75
C ARG A 224 4.57 7.11 -11.53
N PRO A 225 3.92 6.05 -12.05
CA PRO A 225 4.61 5.04 -12.84
C PRO A 225 5.15 5.65 -14.14
N THR A 226 6.35 5.24 -14.55
CA THR A 226 6.99 5.65 -15.81
C THR A 226 7.27 4.40 -16.64
N TRP A 227 7.11 4.47 -17.97
CA TRP A 227 7.37 3.36 -18.89
C TRP A 227 8.76 2.74 -18.73
N GLY A 228 9.81 3.55 -18.56
CA GLY A 228 11.17 3.05 -18.34
C GLY A 228 11.34 2.31 -17.01
N ALA A 229 10.58 2.68 -15.98
CA ALA A 229 10.59 1.95 -14.71
C ALA A 229 9.82 0.62 -14.83
N LEU A 230 8.72 0.60 -15.58
CA LEU A 230 7.95 -0.61 -15.86
C LEU A 230 8.80 -1.66 -16.58
N GLY A 231 9.45 -1.30 -17.69
CA GLY A 231 10.28 -2.23 -18.46
C GLY A 231 11.41 -2.84 -17.63
N ARG A 232 12.11 -2.04 -16.82
CA ARG A 232 13.16 -2.54 -15.92
C ARG A 232 12.63 -3.50 -14.86
N ARG A 233 11.47 -3.20 -14.27
CA ARG A 233 10.84 -4.06 -13.26
C ARG A 233 10.37 -5.37 -13.88
N VAL A 234 9.70 -5.31 -15.04
CA VAL A 234 9.22 -6.50 -15.77
C VAL A 234 10.39 -7.38 -16.18
N GLY A 235 11.47 -6.82 -16.71
CA GLY A 235 12.66 -7.59 -17.08
C GLY A 235 13.28 -8.34 -15.89
N ARG A 236 13.33 -7.70 -14.71
CA ARG A 236 13.78 -8.37 -13.48
C ARG A 236 12.82 -9.50 -13.08
N GLU A 237 11.52 -9.27 -13.15
CA GLU A 237 10.52 -10.26 -12.76
C GLU A 237 10.48 -11.47 -13.71
N VAL A 238 10.66 -11.25 -15.01
CA VAL A 238 10.84 -12.30 -16.01
C VAL A 238 12.03 -13.18 -15.65
N LEU A 239 13.15 -12.60 -15.22
CA LEU A 239 14.32 -13.36 -14.79
C LEU A 239 14.02 -14.19 -13.53
N VAL A 240 13.33 -13.61 -12.54
CA VAL A 240 12.91 -14.36 -11.35
C VAL A 240 12.00 -15.52 -11.72
N GLY A 241 10.99 -15.28 -12.56
CA GLY A 241 10.07 -16.32 -13.03
C GLY A 241 10.76 -17.38 -13.88
N LEU A 242 11.76 -17.01 -14.69
CA LEU A 242 12.58 -17.97 -15.45
C LEU A 242 13.39 -18.87 -14.51
N LEU A 243 14.01 -18.31 -13.46
CA LEU A 243 14.79 -19.08 -12.50
C LEU A 243 13.90 -20.04 -11.70
N LEU A 244 12.76 -19.57 -11.19
CA LEU A 244 11.79 -20.40 -10.50
C LEU A 244 11.22 -21.48 -11.42
N GLY A 245 10.81 -21.09 -12.62
CA GLY A 245 10.23 -21.97 -13.61
C GLY A 245 11.23 -22.99 -14.15
N ALA A 246 12.52 -22.65 -14.28
CA ALA A 246 13.57 -23.60 -14.65
C ALA A 246 13.81 -24.63 -13.54
N PHE A 247 13.81 -24.21 -12.28
CA PHE A 247 13.97 -25.12 -11.15
C PHE A 247 12.77 -26.08 -11.03
N CYS A 248 11.54 -25.55 -11.03
CA CYS A 248 10.33 -26.36 -11.00
C CYS A 248 10.21 -27.24 -12.25
N GLY A 249 10.50 -26.68 -13.42
CA GLY A 249 10.48 -27.37 -14.70
C GLY A 249 11.48 -28.52 -14.77
N LEU A 250 12.66 -28.38 -14.16
CA LEU A 250 13.64 -29.46 -14.06
C LEU A 250 13.10 -30.61 -13.21
N ILE A 251 12.48 -30.30 -12.06
CA ILE A 251 11.89 -31.31 -11.17
C ILE A 251 10.76 -32.04 -11.89
N VAL A 252 9.81 -31.30 -12.48
CA VAL A 252 8.66 -31.88 -13.19
C VAL A 252 9.11 -32.65 -14.42
N GLY A 253 10.08 -32.12 -15.17
CA GLY A 253 10.65 -32.76 -16.35
C GLY A 253 11.36 -34.07 -16.00
N LEU A 254 12.07 -34.14 -14.86
CA LEU A 254 12.70 -35.37 -14.37
C LEU A 254 11.65 -36.39 -13.94
N VAL A 255 10.61 -35.96 -13.21
CA VAL A 255 9.48 -36.84 -12.84
C VAL A 255 8.79 -37.39 -14.08
N ALA A 256 8.55 -36.56 -15.08
CA ALA A 256 7.95 -36.99 -16.34
C ALA A 256 8.86 -37.93 -17.14
N LEU A 257 10.18 -37.71 -17.13
CA LEU A 257 11.15 -38.62 -17.74
C LEU A 257 11.10 -40.00 -17.08
N LEU A 258 11.12 -40.06 -15.75
CA LEU A 258 11.08 -41.32 -14.99
C LEU A 258 9.72 -42.03 -15.14
N TRP A 259 8.63 -41.28 -15.21
CA TRP A 259 7.29 -41.84 -15.27
C TRP A 259 6.85 -42.25 -16.68
N LYS A 260 7.06 -41.37 -17.67
CA LYS A 260 6.61 -41.56 -19.05
C LYS A 260 7.70 -42.13 -19.97
N GLY A 261 8.95 -42.21 -19.51
CA GLY A 261 10.07 -42.75 -20.28
C GLY A 261 10.49 -41.90 -21.49
N SER A 262 10.04 -40.64 -21.58
CA SER A 262 10.28 -39.78 -22.75
C SER A 262 11.07 -38.53 -22.38
N ALA A 263 12.32 -38.46 -22.86
CA ALA A 263 13.19 -37.29 -22.69
C ALA A 263 12.64 -36.05 -23.40
N ARG A 264 11.97 -36.22 -24.55
CA ARG A 264 11.33 -35.10 -25.26
C ARG A 264 10.18 -34.51 -24.46
N ALA A 265 9.38 -35.35 -23.80
CA ALA A 265 8.31 -34.89 -22.90
C ALA A 265 8.87 -34.16 -21.69
N GLY A 266 9.89 -34.73 -21.04
CA GLY A 266 10.55 -34.08 -19.89
C GLY A 266 11.12 -32.70 -20.25
N LEU A 267 11.78 -32.58 -21.41
CA LEU A 267 12.30 -31.32 -21.90
C LEU A 267 11.19 -30.32 -22.24
N SER A 268 10.12 -30.77 -22.92
CA SER A 268 8.95 -29.94 -23.24
C SER A 268 8.30 -29.38 -21.99
N LEU A 269 8.14 -30.19 -20.95
CA LEU A 269 7.58 -29.74 -19.67
C LEU A 269 8.52 -28.74 -18.99
N CYS A 270 9.82 -29.00 -18.98
CA CYS A 270 10.80 -28.10 -18.37
C CYS A 270 10.78 -26.70 -19.01
N VAL A 271 10.90 -26.63 -20.34
CA VAL A 271 10.91 -25.37 -21.07
C VAL A 271 9.53 -24.69 -21.03
N GLY A 272 8.45 -25.47 -21.14
CA GLY A 272 7.08 -24.97 -21.05
C GLY A 272 6.75 -24.33 -19.70
N ILE A 273 7.14 -24.99 -18.61
CA ILE A 273 7.00 -24.45 -17.24
C ILE A 273 7.86 -23.21 -17.06
N ALA A 274 9.13 -23.25 -17.48
CA ALA A 274 10.02 -22.10 -17.36
C ALA A 274 9.49 -20.87 -18.10
N GLY A 275 9.06 -21.05 -19.36
CA GLY A 275 8.48 -19.98 -20.16
C GLY A 275 7.14 -19.48 -19.60
N GLY A 276 6.24 -20.39 -19.24
CA GLY A 276 4.92 -20.06 -18.71
C GLY A 276 5.00 -19.28 -17.40
N VAL A 277 5.82 -19.74 -16.46
CA VAL A 277 6.03 -19.07 -15.18
C VAL A 277 6.69 -17.69 -15.37
N ALA A 278 7.70 -17.58 -16.25
CA ALA A 278 8.34 -16.30 -16.54
C ALA A 278 7.37 -15.28 -17.16
N ALA A 279 6.53 -15.72 -18.09
CA ALA A 279 5.55 -14.85 -18.72
C ALA A 279 4.41 -14.48 -17.77
N SER A 280 3.97 -15.41 -16.93
CA SER A 280 3.00 -15.16 -15.86
C SER A 280 3.52 -14.11 -14.86
N ALA A 281 4.78 -14.20 -14.45
CA ALA A 281 5.42 -13.21 -13.58
C ALA A 281 5.42 -11.81 -14.22
N ALA A 282 5.73 -11.74 -15.53
CA ALA A 282 5.68 -10.49 -16.30
C ALA A 282 4.27 -9.88 -16.31
N VAL A 283 3.25 -10.69 -16.57
CA VAL A 283 1.84 -10.27 -16.59
C VAL A 283 1.40 -9.79 -15.20
N GLY A 284 1.71 -10.56 -14.15
CA GLY A 284 1.36 -10.22 -12.78
C GLY A 284 1.95 -8.89 -12.32
N LEU A 285 3.19 -8.58 -12.72
CA LEU A 285 3.79 -7.28 -12.44
C LEU A 285 3.26 -6.16 -13.35
N ALA A 286 3.07 -6.44 -14.63
CA ALA A 286 2.68 -5.42 -15.61
C ALA A 286 1.24 -4.95 -15.44
N LEU A 287 0.31 -5.86 -15.10
CA LEU A 287 -1.12 -5.54 -15.08
C LEU A 287 -1.47 -4.42 -14.08
N PRO A 288 -1.05 -4.45 -12.80
CA PRO A 288 -1.33 -3.37 -11.85
C PRO A 288 -0.73 -2.03 -12.31
N PHE A 289 0.46 -2.06 -12.92
CA PHE A 289 1.13 -0.87 -13.46
C PHE A 289 0.35 -0.25 -14.62
N LEU A 290 -0.10 -1.08 -15.56
CA LEU A 290 -0.88 -0.64 -16.72
C LEU A 290 -2.23 -0.06 -16.30
N LEU A 291 -2.92 -0.69 -15.35
CA LEU A 291 -4.18 -0.18 -14.80
C LEU A 291 -4.00 1.20 -14.18
N ARG A 292 -2.95 1.40 -13.37
CA ARG A 292 -2.64 2.69 -12.77
C ARG A 292 -2.30 3.76 -13.82
N MET A 293 -1.57 3.38 -14.86
CA MET A 293 -1.25 4.30 -15.95
C MET A 293 -2.50 4.71 -16.76
N ALA A 294 -3.49 3.82 -16.84
CA ALA A 294 -4.82 4.09 -17.40
C ALA A 294 -5.78 4.81 -16.42
N ARG A 295 -5.29 5.26 -15.25
CA ARG A 295 -6.08 5.88 -14.16
C ARG A 295 -7.23 5.01 -13.64
N ARG A 296 -7.08 3.68 -13.71
CA ARG A 296 -7.99 2.74 -13.05
C ARG A 296 -7.37 2.27 -11.73
N ASP A 297 -8.22 1.92 -10.79
CA ASP A 297 -7.78 1.38 -9.50
C ASP A 297 -7.21 -0.04 -9.67
N PRO A 298 -5.90 -0.24 -9.44
CA PRO A 298 -5.27 -1.54 -9.59
C PRO A 298 -5.62 -2.52 -8.45
N GLN A 299 -6.01 -2.05 -7.26
CA GLN A 299 -6.28 -2.94 -6.12
C GLN A 299 -7.52 -3.80 -6.35
N VAL A 300 -8.57 -3.18 -6.89
CA VAL A 300 -9.86 -3.83 -7.11
C VAL A 300 -9.81 -4.87 -8.24
N ALA A 301 -9.05 -4.63 -9.31
CA ALA A 301 -9.14 -5.44 -10.54
C ALA A 301 -7.94 -6.34 -10.84
N SER A 302 -6.82 -6.20 -10.12
CA SER A 302 -5.58 -6.88 -10.53
C SER A 302 -5.58 -8.39 -10.29
N GLY A 303 -6.20 -8.91 -9.23
CA GLY A 303 -6.10 -10.33 -8.87
C GLY A 303 -6.73 -11.27 -9.92
N PRO A 304 -8.07 -11.36 -10.01
CA PRO A 304 -8.75 -12.27 -10.94
C PRO A 304 -8.37 -12.05 -12.41
N VAL A 305 -8.16 -10.80 -12.83
CA VAL A 305 -7.78 -10.47 -14.21
C VAL A 305 -6.33 -10.88 -14.49
N ALA A 306 -5.40 -10.71 -13.54
CA ALA A 306 -4.04 -11.20 -13.72
C ALA A 306 -3.98 -12.72 -13.78
N LEU A 307 -4.75 -13.42 -12.97
CA LEU A 307 -4.85 -14.88 -13.00
C LEU A 307 -5.35 -15.37 -14.36
N ALA A 308 -6.46 -14.81 -14.86
CA ALA A 308 -6.98 -15.16 -16.18
C ALA A 308 -5.98 -14.87 -17.31
N ALA A 309 -5.28 -13.74 -17.26
CA ALA A 309 -4.25 -13.40 -18.26
C ALA A 309 -3.01 -14.31 -18.15
N ALA A 310 -2.61 -14.67 -16.94
CA ALA A 310 -1.52 -15.60 -16.67
C ALA A 310 -1.83 -16.99 -17.24
N ASP A 311 -3.05 -17.50 -17.05
CA ASP A 311 -3.51 -18.76 -17.63
C ASP A 311 -3.39 -18.76 -19.15
N MET A 312 -3.91 -17.72 -19.81
CA MET A 312 -3.89 -17.62 -21.27
C MET A 312 -2.46 -17.64 -21.81
N VAL A 313 -1.58 -16.80 -21.27
CA VAL A 313 -0.19 -16.70 -21.73
C VAL A 313 0.59 -17.99 -21.44
N THR A 314 0.34 -18.60 -20.28
CA THR A 314 0.96 -19.87 -19.88
C THR A 314 0.55 -21.00 -20.81
N LEU A 315 -0.74 -21.18 -21.07
CA LEU A 315 -1.25 -22.23 -21.96
C LEU A 315 -0.75 -22.04 -23.39
N LEU A 316 -0.74 -20.80 -23.90
CA LEU A 316 -0.20 -20.51 -25.22
C LEU A 316 1.28 -20.90 -25.32
N LEU A 317 2.12 -20.51 -24.36
CA LEU A 317 3.53 -20.90 -24.37
C LEU A 317 3.72 -22.40 -24.21
N TYR A 318 3.01 -23.00 -23.26
CA TYR A 318 3.08 -24.42 -22.96
C TYR A 318 2.71 -25.29 -24.16
N PHE A 319 1.60 -24.99 -24.84
CA PHE A 319 1.18 -25.75 -26.02
C PHE A 319 2.02 -25.46 -27.26
N ASN A 320 2.48 -24.22 -27.49
CA ASN A 320 3.37 -23.94 -28.63
C ASN A 320 4.71 -24.66 -28.49
N LEU A 321 5.30 -24.64 -27.29
CA LEU A 321 6.55 -25.36 -27.01
C LEU A 321 6.35 -26.87 -27.09
N GLY A 322 5.22 -27.38 -26.57
CA GLY A 322 4.82 -28.78 -26.71
C GLY A 322 4.68 -29.21 -28.17
N ARG A 323 3.99 -28.41 -28.99
CA ARG A 323 3.85 -28.66 -30.43
C ARG A 323 5.22 -28.74 -31.09
N TRP A 324 6.08 -27.76 -30.85
CA TRP A 324 7.39 -27.69 -31.49
C TRP A 324 8.34 -28.85 -31.11
N LEU A 325 8.22 -29.40 -29.90
CA LEU A 325 9.11 -30.47 -29.39
C LEU A 325 8.57 -31.89 -29.59
N LEU A 326 7.25 -32.05 -29.65
CA LEU A 326 6.59 -33.37 -29.59
C LEU A 326 5.89 -33.78 -30.87
N VAL A 327 5.54 -32.82 -31.75
CA VAL A 327 4.87 -33.03 -33.03
C VAL A 327 5.84 -32.70 -34.16
#